data_AF-A0A8T7I4W0-F1
#
_entry.id   AF-A0A8T7I4W0-F1
#
_cell.length_a   1.000
_cell.length_b   1.000
_cell.length_c   1.000
_cell.angle_alpha   90.00
_cell.angle_beta   90.00
_cell.angle_gamma   90.00
#
_symmetry.space_group_name_H-M   'P 1'
#
loop_
_entity.id
_entity.type
_entity.pdbx_description
1 polymer ?
#
loop_
_entity_poly.entity_id
_entity_poly.type
_entity_poly.pdbx_seq_one_letter_code
_entity_poly.pdbx_strand_id
1 'polypeptide(L)'
;MKNKMIVIILVTLIQLCSNVLAANFVSLDAAPVKGVNHIAPVFDFDGDGCYPAAGVSRLGEMNPGLETSGSLGGGCRTSNFLAYSNTLHRQKCIYLGTDKYCGHFYSLYFEKDQVIAGIDWFGHRHDWEQAAVWTKNDVVTHGSVSAHGDMETKPISEIPRNGKQIKVVYHKDGITTHALRFAKINEIAENSYGQFVTPPIISWSLMKGDGVSNSELKRKLNTFNYGSATIPLKDSNFLNNLNRFKPPGYPHFFADEDSVFTNWFSEEGTGTEICPDNRVVTGIECQGRYCDNKRLKCSNIPDVVPSGAPYKASVWISDGNNNTTGSNYTVLVGLECDGRYCDNLRAIYRSHYFPTATWTDAFSEEQGLGKCPGVAYVSGLQCSGRYCDNLRLRCQQTE
;
A
#
# COMPACT_ATOMS: atom_id res chain seq x y z
N MET A 1 57.58 31.08 -44.08
CA MET A 1 56.27 31.22 -43.39
C MET A 1 55.34 30.15 -43.94
N LYS A 2 55.01 29.12 -43.16
CA LYS A 2 54.12 28.02 -43.58
C LYS A 2 52.70 28.33 -43.10
N ASN A 3 51.79 28.67 -44.00
CA ASN A 3 50.36 28.82 -43.69
C ASN A 3 49.74 27.41 -43.59
N LYS A 4 49.34 27.00 -42.38
CA LYS A 4 48.48 25.84 -42.17
C LYS A 4 47.02 26.31 -42.31
N MET A 5 46.33 25.81 -43.34
CA MET A 5 44.86 25.87 -43.41
C MET A 5 44.29 24.97 -42.31
N ILE A 6 43.59 25.57 -41.35
CA ILE A 6 42.76 24.85 -40.38
C ILE A 6 41.41 24.63 -41.06
N VAL A 7 41.10 23.36 -41.36
CA VAL A 7 39.78 22.93 -41.79
C VAL A 7 38.95 22.69 -40.52
N ILE A 8 37.98 23.54 -40.25
CA ILE A 8 37.00 23.34 -39.18
C ILE A 8 35.91 22.42 -39.74
N ILE A 9 35.91 21.16 -39.31
CA ILE A 9 34.83 20.21 -39.60
C ILE A 9 33.70 20.50 -38.62
N LEU A 10 32.63 21.09 -39.12
CA LEU A 10 31.39 21.29 -38.38
C LEU A 10 30.69 19.94 -38.26
N VAL A 11 30.79 19.28 -37.10
CA VAL A 11 30.03 18.06 -36.81
C VAL A 11 28.62 18.46 -36.41
N THR A 12 27.69 18.45 -37.36
CA THR A 12 26.26 18.51 -37.07
C THR A 12 25.85 17.21 -36.38
N LEU A 13 25.57 17.28 -35.07
CA LEU A 13 24.86 16.24 -34.34
C LEU A 13 23.45 16.11 -34.95
N ILE A 14 23.22 15.09 -35.77
CA ILE A 14 21.87 14.71 -36.18
C ILE A 14 21.27 13.97 -34.98
N GLN A 15 20.52 14.70 -34.16
CA GLN A 15 19.68 14.11 -33.13
C GLN A 15 18.55 13.37 -33.84
N LEU A 16 18.67 12.05 -33.99
CA LEU A 16 17.57 11.19 -34.40
C LEU A 16 16.49 11.27 -33.32
N CYS A 17 15.53 12.19 -33.47
CA CYS A 17 14.27 12.10 -32.75
C CYS A 17 13.59 10.81 -33.20
N SER A 18 13.73 9.77 -32.40
CA SER A 18 12.94 8.57 -32.53
C SER A 18 11.51 9.00 -32.19
N ASN A 19 10.64 9.12 -33.19
CA ASN A 19 9.21 9.22 -32.95
C ASN A 19 8.81 7.91 -32.26
N VAL A 20 8.76 7.90 -30.93
CA VAL A 20 8.29 6.77 -30.15
C VAL A 20 6.80 6.65 -30.42
N LEU A 21 6.44 5.78 -31.36
CA LEU A 21 5.05 5.36 -31.57
C LEU A 21 4.56 4.66 -30.29
N ALA A 22 3.26 4.76 -30.03
CA ALA A 22 2.61 4.06 -28.92
C ALA A 22 3.01 2.58 -28.90
N ALA A 23 3.41 2.10 -27.73
CA ALA A 23 3.79 0.71 -27.58
C ALA A 23 2.52 -0.11 -27.35
N ASN A 24 1.98 -0.66 -28.44
CA ASN A 24 0.83 -1.57 -28.39
C ASN A 24 1.27 -2.96 -27.89
N PHE A 25 1.60 -3.05 -26.61
CA PHE A 25 1.93 -4.31 -25.96
C PHE A 25 0.67 -5.15 -25.77
N VAL A 26 0.68 -6.37 -26.31
CA VAL A 26 -0.37 -7.36 -26.05
C VAL A 26 -0.44 -7.61 -24.55
N SER A 27 -1.67 -7.71 -24.03
CA SER A 27 -1.92 -7.95 -22.62
C SER A 27 -1.18 -9.18 -22.10
N LEU A 28 -0.67 -9.09 -20.88
CA LEU A 28 -0.29 -10.28 -20.10
C LEU A 28 -1.50 -11.20 -19.92
N ASP A 29 -1.24 -12.50 -19.69
CA ASP A 29 -2.29 -13.48 -19.42
C ASP A 29 -3.09 -13.05 -18.18
N ALA A 30 -4.43 -13.08 -18.28
CA ALA A 30 -5.29 -12.86 -17.13
C ALA A 30 -4.93 -13.86 -16.02
N ALA A 31 -4.54 -13.33 -14.87
CA ALA A 31 -4.14 -14.09 -13.70
C ALA A 31 -4.74 -13.47 -12.42
N PRO A 32 -6.07 -13.42 -12.30
CA PRO A 32 -6.73 -12.92 -11.10
C PRO A 32 -6.58 -13.92 -9.95
N VAL A 33 -6.37 -13.42 -8.73
CA VAL A 33 -6.60 -14.25 -7.53
C VAL A 33 -8.07 -14.67 -7.51
N LYS A 34 -8.35 -15.88 -7.03
CA LYS A 34 -9.70 -16.47 -7.00
C LYS A 34 -10.74 -15.48 -6.44
N GLY A 35 -11.83 -15.28 -7.17
CA GLY A 35 -12.97 -14.45 -6.75
C GLY A 35 -12.86 -12.96 -7.10
N VAL A 36 -11.66 -12.44 -7.40
CA VAL A 36 -11.41 -11.01 -7.66
C VAL A 36 -12.23 -10.49 -8.85
N ASN A 37 -12.38 -11.28 -9.91
CA ASN A 37 -13.16 -10.89 -11.10
C ASN A 37 -14.60 -10.49 -10.78
N HIS A 38 -15.22 -11.07 -9.74
CA HIS A 38 -16.62 -10.79 -9.40
C HIS A 38 -16.82 -9.45 -8.69
N ILE A 39 -15.75 -8.88 -8.14
CA ILE A 39 -15.78 -7.61 -7.40
C ILE A 39 -14.97 -6.51 -8.10
N ALA A 40 -14.22 -6.84 -9.14
CA ALA A 40 -13.38 -5.91 -9.86
C ALA A 40 -14.20 -4.74 -10.43
N PRO A 41 -13.72 -3.50 -10.32
CA PRO A 41 -14.37 -2.36 -10.96
C PRO A 41 -14.54 -2.57 -12.46
N VAL A 42 -15.64 -2.07 -12.99
CA VAL A 42 -15.85 -1.92 -14.42
C VAL A 42 -15.66 -0.46 -14.78
N PHE A 43 -14.91 -0.21 -15.84
CA PHE A 43 -14.42 1.10 -16.21
C PHE A 43 -15.09 1.59 -17.49
N ASP A 44 -15.28 2.91 -17.54
CA ASP A 44 -15.45 3.66 -18.77
C ASP A 44 -14.32 4.69 -18.91
N PHE A 45 -14.08 5.12 -20.15
CA PHE A 45 -13.00 6.03 -20.52
C PHE A 45 -13.57 7.12 -21.41
N ASP A 46 -13.74 8.32 -20.85
CA ASP A 46 -14.30 9.47 -21.54
C ASP A 46 -13.42 9.85 -22.75
N GLY A 47 -13.98 10.65 -23.67
CA GLY A 47 -13.33 11.04 -24.93
C GLY A 47 -12.07 11.90 -24.78
N ASP A 48 -11.68 12.26 -23.57
CA ASP A 48 -10.72 13.32 -23.24
C ASP A 48 -9.32 12.85 -22.85
N GLY A 49 -9.08 11.52 -22.77
CA GLY A 49 -7.77 10.94 -22.42
C GLY A 49 -7.32 9.78 -23.30
N CYS A 50 -6.30 9.04 -22.85
CA CYS A 50 -5.90 7.77 -23.45
C CYS A 50 -6.85 6.63 -23.05
N TYR A 51 -6.91 5.58 -23.86
CA TYR A 51 -7.39 4.28 -23.38
C TYR A 51 -6.29 3.61 -22.54
N PRO A 52 -6.64 2.66 -21.65
CA PRO A 52 -5.63 1.97 -20.88
C PRO A 52 -4.73 1.16 -21.82
N ALA A 53 -3.48 0.97 -21.40
CA ALA A 53 -2.48 0.19 -22.10
C ALA A 53 -1.78 -0.80 -21.14
N ALA A 54 -1.01 -1.73 -21.69
CA ALA A 54 -0.17 -2.62 -20.90
C ALA A 54 1.13 -1.89 -20.55
N GLY A 55 1.36 -1.64 -19.25
CA GLY A 55 2.57 -0.99 -18.74
C GLY A 55 3.84 -1.84 -18.86
N VAL A 56 3.69 -3.14 -19.13
CA VAL A 56 4.77 -4.10 -19.36
C VAL A 56 4.36 -5.12 -20.42
N SER A 57 5.26 -5.46 -21.34
CA SER A 57 5.00 -6.43 -22.40
C SER A 57 5.05 -7.87 -21.88
N ARG A 58 4.58 -8.82 -22.70
CA ARG A 58 4.70 -10.25 -22.42
C ARG A 58 6.14 -10.71 -22.25
N LEU A 59 7.10 -10.05 -22.90
CA LEU A 59 8.54 -10.32 -22.76
C LEU A 59 9.20 -9.46 -21.65
N GLY A 60 8.40 -8.73 -20.88
CA GLY A 60 8.86 -7.92 -19.77
C GLY A 60 9.53 -6.62 -20.21
N GLU A 61 9.26 -6.10 -21.40
CA GLU A 61 9.70 -4.76 -21.78
C GLU A 61 8.79 -3.73 -21.13
N MET A 62 9.35 -2.65 -20.59
CA MET A 62 8.54 -1.60 -19.96
C MET A 62 7.97 -0.68 -21.02
N ASN A 63 6.70 -0.30 -20.88
CA ASN A 63 6.04 0.56 -21.85
C ASN A 63 6.72 1.95 -21.81
N PRO A 64 7.26 2.45 -22.93
CA PRO A 64 7.96 3.72 -22.96
C PRO A 64 7.02 4.92 -22.79
N GLY A 65 5.71 4.74 -22.89
CA GLY A 65 4.71 5.80 -22.86
C GLY A 65 4.71 6.64 -24.13
N LEU A 66 3.99 7.75 -24.09
CA LEU A 66 3.94 8.76 -25.15
C LEU A 66 4.40 10.12 -24.65
N GLU A 67 4.97 10.94 -25.54
CA GLU A 67 5.18 12.36 -25.26
C GLU A 67 3.82 13.09 -25.16
N THR A 68 3.74 14.11 -24.33
CA THR A 68 2.56 14.98 -24.14
C THR A 68 2.39 15.97 -25.31
N SER A 69 2.25 15.41 -26.50
CA SER A 69 2.11 16.13 -27.77
C SER A 69 0.83 15.75 -28.51
N GLY A 70 0.37 16.64 -29.39
CA GLY A 70 -0.82 16.42 -30.20
C GLY A 70 -2.12 16.54 -29.40
N SER A 71 -3.17 15.83 -29.81
CA SER A 71 -4.44 15.79 -29.07
C SER A 71 -4.32 14.98 -27.78
N LEU A 72 -5.22 15.20 -26.82
CA LEU A 72 -5.22 14.54 -25.51
C LEU A 72 -5.18 13.01 -25.63
N GLY A 73 -6.07 12.42 -26.45
CA GLY A 73 -6.06 10.99 -26.78
C GLY A 73 -5.25 10.61 -28.04
N GLY A 74 -4.42 11.51 -28.56
CA GLY A 74 -3.67 11.28 -29.80
C GLY A 74 -2.66 10.16 -29.65
N GLY A 75 -2.76 9.13 -30.49
CA GLY A 75 -1.83 8.00 -30.51
C GLY A 75 -2.11 6.87 -29.51
N CYS A 76 -3.05 7.05 -28.56
CA CYS A 76 -3.29 6.11 -27.45
C CYS A 76 -4.78 5.70 -27.30
N ARG A 77 -5.57 5.77 -28.37
CA ARG A 77 -7.00 5.37 -28.36
C ARG A 77 -7.32 4.24 -29.35
N THR A 78 -6.53 3.16 -29.30
CA THR A 78 -6.77 1.96 -30.10
C THR A 78 -8.11 1.33 -29.71
N SER A 79 -9.03 1.16 -30.68
CA SER A 79 -10.40 0.69 -30.42
C SER A 79 -10.51 -0.71 -29.80
N ASN A 80 -9.47 -1.54 -29.96
CA ASN A 80 -9.38 -2.86 -29.35
C ASN A 80 -8.49 -2.89 -28.09
N PHE A 81 -8.52 -1.83 -27.27
CA PHE A 81 -7.59 -1.66 -26.14
C PHE A 81 -7.61 -2.82 -25.13
N LEU A 82 -8.70 -3.61 -25.01
CA LEU A 82 -8.74 -4.76 -24.10
C LEU A 82 -7.70 -5.84 -24.44
N ALA A 83 -7.28 -5.94 -25.70
CA ALA A 83 -6.21 -6.86 -26.12
C ALA A 83 -4.80 -6.32 -25.81
N TYR A 84 -4.69 -5.03 -25.51
CA TYR A 84 -3.42 -4.30 -25.35
C TYR A 84 -3.31 -3.59 -23.99
N SER A 85 -4.11 -4.02 -23.02
CA SER A 85 -4.15 -3.44 -21.68
C SER A 85 -4.33 -4.48 -20.61
N ASN A 86 -4.03 -4.11 -19.38
CA ASN A 86 -4.23 -4.95 -18.21
C ASN A 86 -4.75 -4.11 -17.05
N THR A 87 -5.52 -4.73 -16.16
CA THR A 87 -5.81 -4.17 -14.83
C THR A 87 -4.88 -4.83 -13.82
N LEU A 88 -3.96 -4.03 -13.29
CA LEU A 88 -3.02 -4.50 -12.28
C LEU A 88 -3.71 -4.56 -10.92
N HIS A 89 -3.80 -5.75 -10.33
CA HIS A 89 -4.52 -5.98 -9.08
C HIS A 89 -3.57 -6.34 -7.94
N ARG A 90 -3.80 -5.80 -6.74
CA ARG A 90 -3.14 -6.26 -5.50
C ARG A 90 -4.11 -6.16 -4.33
N GLN A 91 -4.07 -7.15 -3.44
CA GLN A 91 -4.92 -7.21 -2.26
C GLN A 91 -4.12 -7.54 -1.00
N LYS A 92 -4.66 -7.14 0.15
CA LYS A 92 -4.28 -7.65 1.46
C LYS A 92 -5.56 -7.86 2.27
N CYS A 93 -5.59 -8.96 3.02
CA CYS A 93 -6.64 -9.27 3.96
C CYS A 93 -6.04 -9.41 5.36
N ILE A 94 -6.81 -9.08 6.39
CA ILE A 94 -6.51 -9.33 7.80
C ILE A 94 -7.77 -9.79 8.53
N TYR A 95 -7.59 -10.46 9.66
CA TYR A 95 -8.68 -10.88 10.53
C TYR A 95 -8.70 -10.06 11.82
N LEU A 96 -9.89 -9.65 12.25
CA LEU A 96 -10.14 -9.09 13.56
C LEU A 96 -11.27 -9.89 14.20
N GLY A 97 -10.93 -10.74 15.18
CA GLY A 97 -11.82 -11.79 15.66
C GLY A 97 -12.19 -12.75 14.53
N THR A 98 -13.48 -13.00 14.32
CA THR A 98 -13.99 -13.85 13.22
C THR A 98 -14.20 -13.10 11.90
N ASP A 99 -14.08 -11.77 11.91
CA ASP A 99 -14.32 -10.95 10.74
C ASP A 99 -13.06 -10.79 9.88
N LYS A 100 -13.20 -11.04 8.58
CA LYS A 100 -12.16 -10.84 7.57
C LYS A 100 -12.35 -9.50 6.87
N TYR A 101 -11.32 -8.67 6.86
CA TYR A 101 -11.31 -7.39 6.16
C TYR A 101 -10.28 -7.45 5.03
N CYS A 102 -10.67 -7.06 3.82
CA CYS A 102 -9.74 -6.95 2.70
C CYS A 102 -9.86 -5.61 2.00
N GLY A 103 -8.73 -5.10 1.51
CA GLY A 103 -8.70 -4.05 0.51
C GLY A 103 -8.08 -4.58 -0.78
N HIS A 104 -8.75 -4.31 -1.90
CA HIS A 104 -8.38 -4.74 -3.24
C HIS A 104 -8.14 -3.51 -4.10
N PHE A 105 -6.91 -3.31 -4.56
CA PHE A 105 -6.53 -2.19 -5.41
C PHE A 105 -6.42 -2.66 -6.86
N TYR A 106 -6.98 -1.88 -7.77
CA TYR A 106 -7.02 -2.11 -9.21
C TYR A 106 -6.47 -0.88 -9.90
N SER A 107 -5.36 -1.01 -10.62
CA SER A 107 -4.71 0.12 -11.27
C SER A 107 -4.60 -0.10 -12.77
N LEU A 108 -4.79 0.99 -13.51
CA LEU A 108 -4.69 1.05 -14.97
C LEU A 108 -3.53 1.95 -15.33
N TYR A 109 -2.83 1.59 -16.41
CA TYR A 109 -1.76 2.39 -16.97
C TYR A 109 -2.25 3.12 -18.21
N PHE A 110 -1.89 4.39 -18.34
CA PHE A 110 -2.07 5.16 -19.56
C PHE A 110 -0.71 5.68 -20.04
N GLU A 111 -0.53 5.75 -21.36
CA GLU A 111 0.79 6.06 -21.94
C GLU A 111 1.21 7.51 -21.71
N LYS A 112 0.24 8.41 -21.50
CA LYS A 112 0.43 9.81 -21.12
C LYS A 112 -0.81 10.33 -20.40
N ASP A 113 -0.59 11.32 -19.54
CA ASP A 113 -1.63 12.22 -19.05
C ASP A 113 -1.37 13.60 -19.65
N GLN A 114 -2.27 14.04 -20.52
CA GLN A 114 -2.15 15.34 -21.18
C GLN A 114 -3.31 16.23 -20.73
N VAL A 115 -2.97 17.42 -20.24
CA VAL A 115 -3.86 18.46 -19.73
C VAL A 115 -4.23 19.44 -20.85
N ILE A 116 -3.33 19.73 -21.79
CA ILE A 116 -3.56 20.73 -22.86
C ILE A 116 -3.23 20.13 -24.24
N ALA A 117 -4.13 20.26 -25.22
CA ALA A 117 -3.85 19.83 -26.59
C ALA A 117 -2.76 20.70 -27.24
N GLY A 118 -1.81 20.08 -27.94
CA GLY A 118 -0.63 20.76 -28.49
C GLY A 118 0.66 20.30 -27.81
N ILE A 119 1.54 21.22 -27.45
CA ILE A 119 2.71 20.95 -26.59
C ILE A 119 2.30 21.24 -25.15
N ASP A 120 2.22 20.21 -24.33
CA ASP A 120 1.76 20.34 -22.95
C ASP A 120 2.92 20.30 -21.95
N TRP A 121 3.08 21.41 -21.24
CA TRP A 121 4.07 21.59 -20.19
C TRP A 121 3.57 21.18 -18.80
N PHE A 122 2.27 20.87 -18.67
CA PHE A 122 1.62 20.53 -17.40
C PHE A 122 1.22 19.05 -17.30
N GLY A 123 1.07 18.37 -18.44
CA GLY A 123 0.94 16.92 -18.51
C GLY A 123 2.25 16.17 -18.28
N HIS A 124 2.17 14.85 -18.23
CA HIS A 124 3.33 13.98 -18.15
C HIS A 124 3.20 12.69 -18.99
N ARG A 125 4.35 12.20 -19.45
CA ARG A 125 4.49 10.84 -19.96
C ARG A 125 4.20 9.85 -18.83
N HIS A 126 3.50 8.77 -19.15
CA HIS A 126 2.98 7.77 -18.23
C HIS A 126 1.90 8.30 -17.29
N ASP A 127 0.95 7.44 -16.96
CA ASP A 127 -0.03 7.69 -15.92
C ASP A 127 -0.46 6.36 -15.29
N TRP A 128 -0.78 6.40 -14.00
CA TRP A 128 -1.26 5.26 -13.24
C TRP A 128 -2.39 5.72 -12.32
N GLU A 129 -3.61 5.37 -12.69
CA GLU A 129 -4.78 5.60 -11.86
C GLU A 129 -5.25 4.32 -11.17
N GLN A 130 -5.99 4.46 -10.07
CA GLN A 130 -6.43 3.34 -9.25
C GLN A 130 -7.85 3.47 -8.69
N ALA A 131 -8.55 2.35 -8.69
CA ALA A 131 -9.76 2.16 -7.89
C ALA A 131 -9.48 1.12 -6.80
N ALA A 132 -10.16 1.24 -5.67
CA ALA A 132 -10.14 0.25 -4.62
C ALA A 132 -11.55 -0.29 -4.32
N VAL A 133 -11.60 -1.55 -3.91
CA VAL A 133 -12.81 -2.20 -3.40
C VAL A 133 -12.48 -2.75 -2.02
N TRP A 134 -13.36 -2.48 -1.06
CA TRP A 134 -13.20 -2.90 0.32
C TRP A 134 -14.25 -3.95 0.66
N THR A 135 -13.80 -5.08 1.22
CA THR A 135 -14.70 -6.17 1.60
C THR A 135 -14.60 -6.48 3.09
N LYS A 136 -15.74 -6.88 3.66
CA LYS A 136 -15.84 -7.46 5.00
C LYS A 136 -16.57 -8.79 4.86
N ASN A 137 -15.95 -9.88 5.29
CA ASN A 137 -16.47 -11.25 5.13
C ASN A 137 -16.89 -11.55 3.68
N ASP A 138 -16.03 -11.17 2.72
CA ASP A 138 -16.23 -11.31 1.27
C ASP A 138 -17.47 -10.57 0.70
N VAL A 139 -18.08 -9.67 1.49
CA VAL A 139 -19.12 -8.73 1.07
C VAL A 139 -18.47 -7.38 0.77
N VAL A 140 -18.74 -6.81 -0.42
CA VAL A 140 -18.28 -5.46 -0.77
C VAL A 140 -19.02 -4.43 0.08
N THR A 141 -18.28 -3.60 0.81
CA THR A 141 -18.85 -2.58 1.70
C THR A 141 -18.61 -1.17 1.19
N HIS A 142 -17.47 -0.91 0.55
CA HIS A 142 -17.06 0.40 0.04
C HIS A 142 -16.31 0.27 -1.27
N GLY A 143 -16.30 1.36 -2.03
CA GLY A 143 -15.38 1.56 -3.16
C GLY A 143 -14.61 2.86 -2.98
N SER A 144 -13.45 2.94 -3.63
CA SER A 144 -12.66 4.17 -3.70
C SER A 144 -12.15 4.42 -5.12
N VAL A 145 -11.97 5.67 -5.51
CA VAL A 145 -11.45 6.10 -6.82
C VAL A 145 -10.39 7.18 -6.62
N SER A 146 -9.28 7.12 -7.35
CA SER A 146 -8.19 8.10 -7.23
C SER A 146 -8.48 9.40 -7.95
N ALA A 147 -8.10 10.50 -7.31
CA ALA A 147 -8.02 11.83 -7.93
C ALA A 147 -6.83 12.59 -7.33
N HIS A 148 -5.89 12.99 -8.19
CA HIS A 148 -4.77 13.88 -7.84
C HIS A 148 -3.96 13.47 -6.58
N GLY A 149 -3.68 12.18 -6.43
CA GLY A 149 -2.89 11.65 -5.31
C GLY A 149 -3.67 11.41 -4.01
N ASP A 150 -4.99 11.57 -4.02
CA ASP A 150 -5.92 11.13 -2.99
C ASP A 150 -6.93 10.11 -3.55
N MET A 151 -7.83 9.61 -2.70
CA MET A 151 -8.93 8.76 -3.11
C MET A 151 -10.25 9.19 -2.45
N GLU A 152 -11.29 9.38 -3.27
CA GLU A 152 -12.65 9.48 -2.75
C GLU A 152 -13.15 8.08 -2.36
N THR A 153 -13.64 7.90 -1.14
CA THR A 153 -14.17 6.61 -0.65
C THR A 153 -15.64 6.75 -0.29
N LYS A 154 -16.49 5.86 -0.80
CA LYS A 154 -17.94 5.85 -0.55
C LYS A 154 -18.44 4.47 -0.14
N PRO A 155 -19.50 4.39 0.70
CA PRO A 155 -20.18 3.12 0.95
C PRO A 155 -20.82 2.59 -0.33
N ILE A 156 -20.89 1.28 -0.47
CA ILE A 156 -21.39 0.61 -1.68
C ILE A 156 -22.84 0.98 -2.04
N SER A 157 -23.62 1.45 -1.06
CA SER A 157 -24.98 1.94 -1.25
C SER A 157 -25.07 3.22 -2.08
N GLU A 158 -23.99 3.99 -2.16
CA GLU A 158 -23.94 5.28 -2.86
C GLU A 158 -23.27 5.19 -4.24
N ILE A 159 -22.77 4.02 -4.62
CA ILE A 159 -21.96 3.84 -5.82
C ILE A 159 -22.77 3.08 -6.90
N PRO A 160 -22.92 3.62 -8.12
CA PRO A 160 -23.47 2.86 -9.23
C PRO A 160 -22.66 1.60 -9.52
N ARG A 161 -23.35 0.47 -9.74
CA ARG A 161 -22.71 -0.85 -9.79
C ARG A 161 -23.40 -1.81 -10.76
N ASN A 162 -22.66 -2.81 -11.20
CA ASN A 162 -23.18 -4.02 -11.82
C ASN A 162 -22.96 -5.20 -10.85
N GLY A 163 -24.03 -5.61 -10.15
CA GLY A 163 -23.91 -6.59 -9.07
C GLY A 163 -22.98 -6.11 -7.95
N LYS A 164 -21.80 -6.73 -7.84
CA LYS A 164 -20.75 -6.38 -6.86
C LYS A 164 -19.64 -5.48 -7.44
N GLN A 165 -19.66 -5.22 -8.75
CA GLN A 165 -18.64 -4.43 -9.44
C GLN A 165 -19.04 -2.96 -9.45
N ILE A 166 -18.22 -2.10 -8.84
CA ILE A 166 -18.42 -0.65 -8.90
C ILE A 166 -18.16 -0.13 -10.31
N LYS A 167 -18.93 0.87 -10.75
CA LYS A 167 -18.72 1.57 -12.02
C LYS A 167 -17.83 2.79 -11.81
N VAL A 168 -16.73 2.84 -12.56
CA VAL A 168 -15.69 3.88 -12.45
C VAL A 168 -15.48 4.49 -13.82
N VAL A 169 -15.19 5.79 -13.89
CA VAL A 169 -14.92 6.51 -15.13
C VAL A 169 -13.59 7.22 -15.04
N TYR A 170 -12.73 7.02 -16.03
CA TYR A 170 -11.53 7.83 -16.25
C TYR A 170 -11.89 9.02 -17.13
N HIS A 171 -11.60 10.22 -16.64
CA HIS A 171 -11.95 11.46 -17.28
C HIS A 171 -10.90 12.54 -16.98
N LYS A 172 -10.96 13.64 -17.72
CA LYS A 172 -10.21 14.83 -17.38
C LYS A 172 -10.92 15.61 -16.27
N ASP A 173 -10.24 15.93 -15.18
CA ASP A 173 -10.83 16.73 -14.11
C ASP A 173 -10.68 18.24 -14.38
N GLY A 174 -11.61 18.82 -15.13
CA GLY A 174 -11.61 20.26 -15.41
C GLY A 174 -10.34 20.75 -16.11
N ILE A 175 -9.55 21.59 -15.42
CA ILE A 175 -8.30 22.20 -15.93
C ILE A 175 -7.07 21.39 -15.46
N THR A 176 -7.24 20.40 -14.58
CA THR A 176 -6.14 19.58 -14.04
C THR A 176 -5.93 18.30 -14.86
N THR A 177 -5.10 17.40 -14.33
CA THR A 177 -4.76 16.08 -14.88
C THR A 177 -5.98 15.15 -14.92
N HIS A 178 -5.83 13.96 -15.49
CA HIS A 178 -6.91 12.99 -15.44
C HIS A 178 -7.10 12.43 -14.02
N ALA A 179 -8.28 11.87 -13.79
CA ALA A 179 -8.65 11.26 -12.52
C ALA A 179 -9.70 10.16 -12.76
N LEU A 180 -9.92 9.35 -11.73
CA LEU A 180 -11.05 8.44 -11.66
C LEU A 180 -12.17 9.03 -10.81
N ARG A 181 -13.40 8.88 -11.28
CA ARG A 181 -14.61 9.16 -10.52
C ARG A 181 -15.52 7.95 -10.51
N PHE A 182 -16.47 7.92 -9.56
CA PHE A 182 -17.61 7.02 -9.68
C PHE A 182 -18.47 7.45 -10.87
N ALA A 183 -19.05 6.47 -11.56
CA ALA A 183 -20.03 6.75 -12.59
C ALA A 183 -21.24 7.49 -12.01
N LYS A 184 -21.92 8.28 -12.84
CA LYS A 184 -23.22 8.87 -12.55
C LYS A 184 -24.30 7.79 -12.65
N ILE A 185 -25.45 8.04 -12.02
CA ILE A 185 -26.62 7.17 -12.16
C ILE A 185 -27.03 7.12 -13.63
N ASN A 186 -27.18 5.91 -14.19
CA ASN A 186 -27.53 5.65 -15.58
C ASN A 186 -26.54 6.20 -16.63
N GLU A 187 -25.28 6.42 -16.26
CA GLU A 187 -24.23 6.78 -17.23
C GLU A 187 -24.05 5.68 -18.29
N ILE A 188 -23.99 6.11 -19.55
CA ILE A 188 -23.72 5.27 -20.71
C ILE A 188 -22.24 5.40 -21.02
N ALA A 189 -21.58 4.28 -21.29
CA ALA A 189 -20.15 4.28 -21.52
C ALA A 189 -19.77 4.94 -22.86
N GLU A 190 -18.78 5.83 -22.84
CA GLU A 190 -18.29 6.59 -24.01
C GLU A 190 -17.17 5.89 -24.79
N ASN A 191 -16.52 4.90 -24.18
CA ASN A 191 -15.46 4.15 -24.85
C ASN A 191 -15.96 3.38 -26.10
N SER A 192 -15.02 2.93 -26.95
CA SER A 192 -15.32 2.30 -28.24
C SER A 192 -16.14 1.01 -28.19
N TYR A 193 -16.29 0.39 -27.02
CA TYR A 193 -17.17 -0.78 -26.83
C TYR A 193 -18.61 -0.42 -26.44
N GLY A 194 -18.89 0.85 -26.10
CA GLY A 194 -20.22 1.31 -25.67
C GLY A 194 -20.73 0.64 -24.39
N GLN A 195 -19.83 0.07 -23.58
CA GLN A 195 -20.15 -0.61 -22.32
C GLN A 195 -19.02 -0.41 -21.30
N PHE A 196 -19.35 -0.51 -20.02
CA PHE A 196 -18.34 -0.56 -18.97
C PHE A 196 -17.59 -1.89 -19.07
N VAL A 197 -16.25 -1.84 -19.06
CA VAL A 197 -15.38 -3.00 -19.28
C VAL A 197 -14.30 -3.09 -18.20
N THR A 198 -13.74 -4.28 -18.00
CA THR A 198 -12.55 -4.46 -17.18
C THR A 198 -11.47 -5.08 -18.06
N PRO A 199 -10.32 -4.40 -18.30
CA PRO A 199 -9.16 -5.02 -18.93
C PRO A 199 -8.74 -6.32 -18.21
N PRO A 200 -8.04 -7.25 -18.90
CA PRO A 200 -7.57 -8.49 -18.29
C PRO A 200 -6.84 -8.26 -16.96
N ILE A 201 -7.37 -8.84 -15.88
CA ILE A 201 -6.84 -8.64 -14.53
C ILE A 201 -5.58 -9.47 -14.34
N ILE A 202 -4.49 -8.82 -13.94
CA ILE A 202 -3.23 -9.46 -13.56
C ILE A 202 -2.94 -9.16 -12.09
N SER A 203 -3.00 -10.19 -11.25
CA SER A 203 -2.69 -9.99 -9.84
C SER A 203 -1.19 -9.93 -9.63
N TRP A 204 -0.71 -8.99 -8.81
CA TRP A 204 0.71 -8.74 -8.52
C TRP A 204 1.47 -10.03 -8.17
N SER A 205 0.85 -10.93 -7.42
CA SER A 205 1.41 -12.23 -7.02
C SER A 205 1.39 -13.32 -8.11
N LEU A 206 0.64 -13.13 -9.21
CA LEU A 206 0.34 -14.16 -10.22
C LEU A 206 0.63 -13.71 -11.66
N MET A 207 1.14 -12.49 -11.90
CA MET A 207 1.48 -12.00 -13.24
C MET A 207 2.34 -13.00 -14.01
N LYS A 208 2.00 -13.20 -15.28
CA LYS A 208 2.64 -14.17 -16.17
C LYS A 208 2.92 -13.54 -17.53
N GLY A 209 4.18 -13.61 -17.96
CA GLY A 209 4.64 -13.27 -19.30
C GLY A 209 5.18 -14.49 -20.04
N ASP A 210 5.60 -14.28 -21.28
CA ASP A 210 6.18 -15.30 -22.15
C ASP A 210 7.66 -15.48 -21.79
N GLY A 211 7.98 -16.55 -21.05
CA GLY A 211 9.34 -16.80 -20.58
C GLY A 211 9.83 -15.84 -19.48
N VAL A 212 8.94 -14.99 -18.94
CA VAL A 212 9.26 -14.04 -17.86
C VAL A 212 8.56 -14.45 -16.58
N SER A 213 9.33 -14.56 -15.50
CA SER A 213 8.83 -14.93 -14.19
C SER A 213 8.03 -13.81 -13.51
N ASN A 214 7.13 -14.17 -12.59
CA ASN A 214 6.40 -13.19 -11.77
C ASN A 214 7.35 -12.28 -10.96
N SER A 215 8.43 -12.83 -10.40
CA SER A 215 9.43 -12.04 -9.65
C SER A 215 10.14 -11.02 -10.53
N GLU A 216 10.46 -11.37 -11.78
CA GLU A 216 11.06 -10.43 -12.73
C GLU A 216 10.09 -9.32 -13.13
N LEU A 217 8.82 -9.63 -13.42
CA LEU A 217 7.80 -8.62 -13.73
C LEU A 217 7.61 -7.66 -12.55
N LYS A 218 7.49 -8.17 -11.31
CA LYS A 218 7.42 -7.33 -10.10
C LYS A 218 8.66 -6.45 -9.95
N ARG A 219 9.87 -7.02 -10.12
CA ARG A 219 11.11 -6.25 -10.06
C ARG A 219 11.09 -5.09 -11.05
N LYS A 220 10.75 -5.36 -12.31
CA LYS A 220 10.69 -4.33 -13.36
C LYS A 220 9.65 -3.24 -13.04
N LEU A 221 8.44 -3.61 -12.64
CA LEU A 221 7.40 -2.66 -12.24
C LEU A 221 7.79 -1.83 -11.00
N ASN A 222 8.50 -2.43 -10.03
CA ASN A 222 8.99 -1.71 -8.85
C ASN A 222 10.09 -0.70 -9.18
N THR A 223 10.99 -1.02 -10.14
CA THR A 223 12.22 -0.24 -10.39
C THR A 223 12.13 0.71 -11.58
N PHE A 224 11.15 0.54 -12.48
CA PHE A 224 11.02 1.40 -13.66
C PHE A 224 10.70 2.85 -13.26
N ASN A 225 11.32 3.80 -13.95
CA ASN A 225 11.08 5.22 -13.73
C ASN A 225 9.92 5.69 -14.62
N TYR A 226 8.77 5.95 -13.99
CA TYR A 226 7.57 6.47 -14.66
C TYR A 226 7.52 8.00 -14.69
N GLY A 227 8.64 8.68 -14.41
CA GLY A 227 8.67 10.14 -14.31
C GLY A 227 7.80 10.62 -13.15
N SER A 228 6.76 11.40 -13.47
CA SER A 228 5.81 11.94 -12.49
C SER A 228 4.77 10.93 -12.03
N ALA A 229 4.49 9.89 -12.81
CA ALA A 229 3.53 8.86 -12.45
C ALA A 229 4.14 7.85 -11.47
N THR A 230 3.30 7.16 -10.71
CA THR A 230 3.75 6.16 -9.74
C THR A 230 2.74 5.05 -9.61
N ILE A 231 3.19 3.80 -9.71
CA ILE A 231 2.34 2.64 -9.42
C ILE A 231 1.95 2.67 -7.94
N PRO A 232 0.66 2.77 -7.60
CA PRO A 232 0.26 2.91 -6.20
C PRO A 232 0.28 1.58 -5.43
N LEU A 233 0.27 0.46 -6.15
CA LEU A 233 0.32 -0.90 -5.59
C LEU A 233 1.72 -1.54 -5.62
N LYS A 234 2.78 -0.81 -5.98
CA LYS A 234 4.16 -1.31 -5.89
C LYS A 234 4.57 -1.57 -4.44
N ASP A 235 5.61 -2.36 -4.22
CA ASP A 235 5.96 -2.86 -2.88
C ASP A 235 6.18 -1.74 -1.86
N SER A 236 6.81 -0.63 -2.25
CA SER A 236 7.06 0.51 -1.36
C SER A 236 5.81 1.35 -1.04
N ASN A 237 4.72 1.19 -1.78
CA ASN A 237 3.55 2.06 -1.71
C ASN A 237 2.30 1.35 -1.20
N PHE A 238 2.13 0.07 -1.55
CA PHE A 238 0.85 -0.62 -1.41
C PHE A 238 0.29 -0.57 0.01
N LEU A 239 1.09 -0.93 1.02
CA LEU A 239 0.60 -0.98 2.40
C LEU A 239 0.29 0.42 2.96
N ASN A 240 1.07 1.42 2.56
CA ASN A 240 0.86 2.80 2.98
C ASN A 240 -0.44 3.34 2.38
N ASN A 241 -0.65 3.15 1.08
CA ASN A 241 -1.88 3.55 0.39
C ASN A 241 -3.10 2.81 0.94
N LEU A 242 -2.97 1.51 1.19
CA LEU A 242 -4.03 0.70 1.78
C LEU A 242 -4.47 1.25 3.15
N ASN A 243 -3.52 1.64 4.01
CA ASN A 243 -3.84 2.20 5.31
C ASN A 243 -4.29 3.66 5.28
N ARG A 244 -3.80 4.46 4.32
CA ARG A 244 -4.22 5.85 4.11
C ARG A 244 -5.68 5.92 3.66
N PHE A 245 -6.10 5.04 2.76
CA PHE A 245 -7.39 5.13 2.07
C PHE A 245 -8.46 4.15 2.56
N LYS A 246 -8.19 3.35 3.61
CA LYS A 246 -9.19 2.42 4.15
C LYS A 246 -10.42 3.15 4.72
N PRO A 247 -11.64 2.61 4.55
CA PRO A 247 -12.84 3.19 5.12
C PRO A 247 -12.77 3.32 6.65
N PRO A 248 -13.52 4.26 7.25
CA PRO A 248 -13.72 4.29 8.69
C PRO A 248 -14.19 2.93 9.23
N GLY A 249 -13.63 2.50 10.36
CA GLY A 249 -13.91 1.20 10.97
C GLY A 249 -13.14 0.01 10.38
N TYR A 250 -12.40 0.17 9.28
CA TYR A 250 -11.48 -0.87 8.83
C TYR A 250 -10.24 -0.94 9.74
N PRO A 251 -9.76 -2.14 10.11
CA PRO A 251 -8.54 -2.29 10.90
C PRO A 251 -7.29 -1.85 10.12
N HIS A 252 -6.20 -1.61 10.84
CA HIS A 252 -4.90 -1.33 10.23
C HIS A 252 -4.35 -2.59 9.56
N PHE A 253 -3.96 -2.49 8.29
CA PHE A 253 -3.35 -3.57 7.54
C PHE A 253 -1.86 -3.63 7.81
N PHE A 254 -1.34 -4.82 8.11
CA PHE A 254 0.08 -5.06 8.31
C PHE A 254 0.70 -5.79 7.12
N ALA A 255 2.03 -5.72 7.00
CA ALA A 255 2.76 -6.54 6.04
C ALA A 255 2.64 -8.02 6.41
N ASP A 256 2.74 -8.32 7.70
CA ASP A 256 2.54 -9.64 8.31
C ASP A 256 1.06 -10.06 8.20
N GLU A 257 0.78 -11.36 8.10
CA GLU A 257 -0.57 -11.86 7.80
C GLU A 257 -1.53 -11.87 9.00
N ASP A 258 -1.00 -11.97 10.23
CA ASP A 258 -1.81 -12.09 11.44
C ASP A 258 -1.32 -11.13 12.52
N SER A 259 -1.57 -9.84 12.29
CA SER A 259 -1.29 -8.76 13.23
C SER A 259 -2.51 -7.85 13.41
N VAL A 260 -2.68 -7.34 14.62
CA VAL A 260 -3.70 -6.36 15.00
C VAL A 260 -3.08 -5.32 15.93
N PHE A 261 -3.66 -4.12 15.95
CA PHE A 261 -3.42 -3.19 17.05
C PHE A 261 -4.48 -3.39 18.13
N THR A 262 -4.09 -3.24 19.40
CA THR A 262 -5.06 -3.00 20.48
C THR A 262 -5.69 -1.62 20.33
N ASN A 263 -6.67 -1.30 21.18
CA ASN A 263 -7.09 0.08 21.35
C ASN A 263 -5.92 0.92 21.92
N TRP A 264 -6.05 2.23 21.77
CA TRP A 264 -5.23 3.18 22.51
C TRP A 264 -5.62 3.15 23.98
N PHE A 265 -4.62 3.16 24.86
CA PHE A 265 -4.79 3.26 26.30
C PHE A 265 -3.77 4.26 26.88
N SER A 266 -4.17 4.88 27.99
CA SER A 266 -3.39 5.81 28.81
C SER A 266 -3.93 5.76 30.24
N GLU A 267 -3.31 6.49 31.17
CA GLU A 267 -3.81 6.67 32.54
C GLU A 267 -5.18 7.37 32.61
N GLU A 268 -5.53 8.12 31.56
CA GLU A 268 -6.83 8.80 31.44
C GLU A 268 -7.96 7.83 31.02
N GLY A 269 -7.59 6.62 30.60
CA GLY A 269 -8.50 5.57 30.14
C GLY A 269 -8.41 4.30 30.97
N THR A 270 -8.27 3.16 30.30
CA THR A 270 -8.18 1.86 30.97
C THR A 270 -6.82 1.65 31.66
N GLY A 271 -5.79 2.40 31.26
CA GLY A 271 -4.40 2.19 31.68
C GLY A 271 -3.84 0.83 31.27
N THR A 272 -4.56 -0.01 30.52
CA THR A 272 -4.09 -1.36 30.21
C THR A 272 -4.75 -1.94 28.98
N GLU A 273 -3.97 -2.72 28.24
CA GLU A 273 -4.42 -3.55 27.12
C GLU A 273 -3.70 -4.90 27.10
N ILE A 274 -4.40 -5.93 26.63
CA ILE A 274 -3.87 -7.28 26.42
C ILE A 274 -4.16 -7.68 24.98
N CYS A 275 -3.18 -8.30 24.32
CA CYS A 275 -3.33 -8.79 22.97
C CYS A 275 -4.50 -9.79 22.83
N PRO A 276 -5.39 -9.60 21.86
CA PRO A 276 -6.51 -10.50 21.64
C PRO A 276 -6.06 -11.81 20.98
N ASP A 277 -6.93 -12.83 21.04
CA ASP A 277 -6.77 -14.13 20.37
C ASP A 277 -5.44 -14.84 20.65
N ASN A 278 -4.92 -14.75 21.88
CA ASN A 278 -3.62 -15.31 22.29
C ASN A 278 -2.40 -14.77 21.52
N ARG A 279 -2.54 -13.66 20.80
CA ARG A 279 -1.39 -13.00 20.14
C ARG A 279 -0.40 -12.46 21.17
N VAL A 280 0.82 -12.22 20.70
CA VAL A 280 1.91 -11.69 21.52
C VAL A 280 2.28 -10.28 21.07
N VAL A 281 2.82 -9.48 21.99
CA VAL A 281 3.30 -8.14 21.67
C VAL A 281 4.54 -8.27 20.79
N THR A 282 4.51 -7.58 19.66
CA THR A 282 5.62 -7.50 18.68
C THR A 282 6.08 -6.06 18.45
N GLY A 283 5.35 -5.09 18.97
CA GLY A 283 5.69 -3.69 18.97
C GLY A 283 4.75 -2.88 19.85
N ILE A 284 5.15 -1.64 20.14
CA ILE A 284 4.37 -0.66 20.88
C ILE A 284 4.40 0.64 20.07
N GLU A 285 3.23 1.23 19.89
CA GLU A 285 3.09 2.52 19.23
C GLU A 285 2.75 3.59 20.25
N CYS A 286 3.51 4.69 20.17
CA CYS A 286 3.37 5.88 20.99
C CYS A 286 2.64 6.98 20.24
N GLN A 287 1.72 7.67 20.92
CA GLN A 287 1.08 8.88 20.43
C GLN A 287 0.87 9.87 21.58
N GLY A 288 0.77 11.16 21.25
CA GLY A 288 0.69 12.21 22.25
C GLY A 288 2.06 12.57 22.81
N ARG A 289 2.13 13.60 23.63
CA ARG A 289 3.40 14.05 24.22
C ARG A 289 3.91 12.99 25.19
N TYR A 290 5.21 12.73 25.20
CA TYR A 290 5.85 11.79 26.14
C TYR A 290 5.30 10.36 26.04
N CYS A 291 4.91 9.93 24.84
CA CYS A 291 4.25 8.65 24.63
C CYS A 291 3.03 8.40 25.56
N ASP A 292 2.30 9.45 25.93
CA ASP A 292 1.15 9.39 26.85
C ASP A 292 0.11 8.32 26.45
N ASN A 293 -0.21 8.25 25.16
CA ASN A 293 -1.10 7.24 24.61
C ASN A 293 -0.29 6.12 23.99
N LYS A 294 -0.60 4.89 24.37
CA LYS A 294 0.08 3.69 23.89
C LYS A 294 -0.93 2.74 23.24
N ARG A 295 -0.49 1.98 22.24
CA ARG A 295 -1.20 0.78 21.77
C ARG A 295 -0.21 -0.31 21.38
N LEU A 296 -0.63 -1.56 21.47
CA LEU A 296 0.23 -2.71 21.24
C LEU A 296 0.02 -3.24 19.83
N LYS A 297 1.11 -3.45 19.07
CA LYS A 297 1.08 -4.29 17.88
C LYS A 297 1.16 -5.75 18.33
N CYS A 298 0.05 -6.44 18.21
CA CYS A 298 -0.10 -7.85 18.57
C CYS A 298 -0.02 -8.70 17.31
N SER A 299 0.82 -9.73 17.32
CA SER A 299 0.93 -10.65 16.19
C SER A 299 0.85 -12.09 16.64
N ASN A 300 0.33 -12.95 15.77
CA ASN A 300 0.54 -14.38 15.87
C ASN A 300 1.88 -14.70 15.21
N ILE A 301 2.80 -15.23 16.01
CA ILE A 301 4.13 -15.61 15.54
C ILE A 301 4.17 -17.14 15.51
N PRO A 302 4.55 -17.77 14.37
CA PRO A 302 4.71 -19.22 14.29
C PRO A 302 5.55 -19.75 15.46
N ASP A 303 5.13 -20.88 16.01
CA ASP A 303 5.78 -21.57 17.13
C ASP A 303 5.83 -20.81 18.48
N VAL A 304 5.27 -19.60 18.53
CA VAL A 304 5.11 -18.82 19.76
C VAL A 304 3.71 -19.02 20.31
N VAL A 305 3.52 -20.11 21.04
CA VAL A 305 2.27 -20.41 21.74
C VAL A 305 2.43 -20.09 23.23
N PRO A 306 2.02 -18.88 23.69
CA PRO A 306 2.10 -18.53 25.11
C PRO A 306 1.24 -19.48 25.96
N SER A 307 1.77 -19.89 27.11
CA SER A 307 1.10 -20.79 28.05
C SER A 307 0.80 -20.13 29.40
N GLY A 308 -0.13 -20.70 30.16
CA GLY A 308 -0.57 -20.17 31.46
C GLY A 308 -1.48 -18.93 31.35
N ALA A 309 -1.97 -18.44 32.49
CA ALA A 309 -2.73 -17.20 32.54
C ALA A 309 -1.79 -15.97 32.45
N PRO A 310 -2.25 -14.85 31.85
CA PRO A 310 -1.50 -13.60 31.91
C PRO A 310 -1.21 -13.18 33.35
N TYR A 311 0.02 -12.77 33.63
CA TYR A 311 0.41 -12.24 34.94
C TYR A 311 1.19 -10.94 34.80
N LYS A 312 0.99 -10.02 35.75
CA LYS A 312 1.67 -8.72 35.76
C LYS A 312 3.06 -8.87 36.38
N ALA A 313 4.06 -8.23 35.78
CA ALA A 313 5.39 -8.11 36.38
C ALA A 313 5.27 -7.45 37.76
N SER A 314 6.01 -7.93 38.76
CA SER A 314 5.94 -7.34 40.11
C SER A 314 6.58 -5.95 40.19
N VAL A 315 7.37 -5.55 39.18
CA VAL A 315 8.13 -4.30 39.15
C VAL A 315 7.50 -3.32 38.17
N TRP A 316 7.32 -2.08 38.62
CA TRP A 316 7.02 -0.93 37.76
C TRP A 316 8.33 -0.32 37.24
N ILE A 317 8.38 -0.05 35.95
CA ILE A 317 9.45 0.68 35.27
C ILE A 317 9.01 2.14 35.16
N SER A 318 9.87 3.08 35.53
CA SER A 318 9.57 4.51 35.44
C SER A 318 10.84 5.34 35.28
N ASP A 319 10.72 6.64 35.12
CA ASP A 319 11.86 7.56 34.97
C ASP A 319 12.78 7.59 36.21
N GLY A 320 12.23 7.38 37.41
CA GLY A 320 12.97 7.19 38.66
C GLY A 320 13.55 5.77 38.84
N ASN A 321 13.16 4.82 37.99
CA ASN A 321 13.53 3.42 38.09
C ASN A 321 13.58 2.77 36.69
N ASN A 322 14.68 3.01 35.96
CA ASN A 322 14.94 2.50 34.60
C ASN A 322 15.23 0.97 34.55
N ASN A 323 14.65 0.22 35.49
CA ASN A 323 14.77 -1.23 35.54
C ASN A 323 14.19 -1.87 34.28
N THR A 324 14.82 -2.96 33.88
CA THR A 324 14.35 -3.77 32.77
C THR A 324 13.46 -4.89 33.30
N THR A 325 12.30 -5.13 32.67
CA THR A 325 11.52 -6.36 32.90
C THR A 325 11.70 -7.33 31.74
N GLY A 326 11.62 -8.64 32.04
CA GLY A 326 11.61 -9.69 31.03
C GLY A 326 12.73 -10.72 31.16
N SER A 327 12.53 -11.90 30.59
CA SER A 327 13.45 -13.03 30.68
C SER A 327 13.45 -13.86 29.39
N ASN A 328 14.29 -14.91 29.33
CA ASN A 328 14.26 -15.91 28.26
C ASN A 328 13.08 -16.90 28.36
N TYR A 329 12.26 -16.80 29.40
CA TYR A 329 11.15 -17.72 29.70
C TYR A 329 9.78 -17.02 29.70
N THR A 330 9.71 -15.81 29.15
CA THR A 330 8.51 -14.98 29.17
C THR A 330 8.27 -14.33 27.82
N VAL A 331 6.99 -14.22 27.46
CA VAL A 331 6.54 -13.42 26.32
C VAL A 331 5.57 -12.36 26.78
N LEU A 332 5.76 -11.12 26.30
CA LEU A 332 4.89 -10.00 26.59
C LEU A 332 3.58 -10.18 25.81
N VAL A 333 2.46 -10.13 26.53
CA VAL A 333 1.11 -10.26 25.95
C VAL A 333 0.23 -9.05 26.23
N GLY A 334 0.70 -8.13 27.08
CA GLY A 334 -0.03 -6.91 27.41
C GLY A 334 0.88 -5.92 28.11
N LEU A 335 0.35 -4.73 28.30
CA LEU A 335 1.01 -3.65 29.03
C LEU A 335 -0.03 -2.96 29.90
N GLU A 336 0.43 -2.53 31.06
CA GLU A 336 -0.30 -1.64 31.93
C GLU A 336 0.57 -0.41 32.17
N CYS A 337 -0.08 0.74 32.30
CA CYS A 337 0.56 1.95 32.76
C CYS A 337 -0.29 2.70 33.77
N ASP A 338 0.39 3.55 34.53
CA ASP A 338 -0.18 4.42 35.56
C ASP A 338 0.73 5.64 35.73
N GLY A 339 0.27 6.62 36.50
CA GLY A 339 0.95 7.90 36.68
C GLY A 339 0.77 8.83 35.49
N ARG A 340 1.35 10.03 35.60
CA ARG A 340 1.11 11.10 34.64
C ARG A 340 1.86 10.81 33.34
N TYR A 341 1.20 10.94 32.19
CA TYR A 341 1.74 10.60 30.89
C TYR A 341 2.05 9.11 30.73
N CYS A 342 1.34 8.24 31.47
CA CYS A 342 1.50 6.79 31.39
C CYS A 342 2.99 6.40 31.58
N ASP A 343 3.64 7.01 32.56
CA ASP A 343 5.11 6.99 32.79
C ASP A 343 5.58 5.86 33.70
N ASN A 344 4.67 5.25 34.48
CA ASN A 344 4.95 4.00 35.19
C ASN A 344 4.41 2.85 34.35
N LEU A 345 5.30 1.98 33.87
CA LEU A 345 4.96 0.85 33.01
C LEU A 345 5.08 -0.48 33.74
N ARG A 346 4.13 -1.38 33.51
CA ARG A 346 4.14 -2.74 34.02
C ARG A 346 3.79 -3.72 32.92
N ALA A 347 4.76 -4.56 32.59
CA ALA A 347 4.61 -5.62 31.59
C ALA A 347 3.65 -6.72 32.06
N ILE A 348 2.85 -7.27 31.13
CA ILE A 348 1.99 -8.42 31.35
C ILE A 348 2.52 -9.59 30.54
N TYR A 349 2.91 -10.67 31.22
CA TYR A 349 3.61 -11.81 30.65
C TYR A 349 2.78 -13.09 30.62
N ARG A 350 3.20 -14.01 29.74
CA ARG A 350 2.89 -15.45 29.78
C ARG A 350 4.19 -16.24 29.64
N SER A 351 4.16 -17.52 30.01
CA SER A 351 5.34 -18.40 29.99
C SER A 351 5.65 -18.89 28.58
N HIS A 352 6.90 -18.73 28.16
CA HIS A 352 7.40 -19.15 26.84
C HIS A 352 8.93 -19.11 26.74
N TYR A 353 9.60 -20.08 26.12
CA TYR A 353 11.07 -20.20 26.18
C TYR A 353 11.77 -20.04 24.82
N PHE A 354 12.68 -19.08 24.69
CA PHE A 354 13.63 -18.99 23.57
C PHE A 354 15.00 -18.39 23.98
N PRO A 355 16.11 -18.80 23.34
CA PRO A 355 17.45 -18.56 23.87
C PRO A 355 18.07 -17.20 23.52
N THR A 356 17.76 -16.62 22.36
CA THR A 356 18.45 -15.42 21.84
C THR A 356 17.57 -14.19 21.91
N ALA A 357 18.07 -13.13 22.55
CA ALA A 357 17.37 -11.85 22.69
C ALA A 357 18.27 -10.68 22.29
N THR A 358 17.70 -9.70 21.60
CA THR A 358 18.34 -8.44 21.23
C THR A 358 17.50 -7.26 21.73
N TRP A 359 18.10 -6.09 21.85
CA TRP A 359 17.37 -4.87 22.18
C TRP A 359 17.19 -4.01 20.94
N THR A 360 16.03 -3.38 20.81
CA THR A 360 15.85 -2.30 19.84
C THR A 360 16.62 -1.05 20.25
N ASP A 361 16.78 -0.14 19.29
CA ASP A 361 17.04 1.26 19.60
C ASP A 361 15.89 1.86 20.42
N ALA A 362 16.17 2.98 21.09
CA ALA A 362 15.15 3.73 21.81
C ALA A 362 14.18 4.40 20.83
N PHE A 363 12.91 4.44 21.20
CA PHE A 363 11.84 5.11 20.44
C PHE A 363 10.82 5.77 21.36
N SER A 364 10.14 6.78 20.84
CA SER A 364 9.09 7.56 21.52
C SER A 364 7.98 7.92 20.52
N GLU A 365 7.12 8.89 20.86
CA GLU A 365 6.15 9.46 19.93
C GLU A 365 6.78 10.06 18.65
N GLU A 366 8.08 10.40 18.69
CA GLU A 366 8.77 10.96 17.53
C GLU A 366 8.96 9.93 16.41
N GLN A 367 9.18 8.67 16.79
CA GLN A 367 9.29 7.54 15.85
C GLN A 367 7.95 6.77 15.73
N GLY A 368 7.05 6.94 16.69
CA GLY A 368 5.74 6.29 16.73
C GLY A 368 5.83 4.81 17.13
N LEU A 369 5.96 3.92 16.14
CA LEU A 369 5.97 2.47 16.35
C LEU A 369 7.39 1.92 16.52
N GLY A 370 7.73 1.51 17.74
CA GLY A 370 8.86 0.62 17.99
C GLY A 370 8.42 -0.83 17.86
N LYS A 371 9.15 -1.66 17.10
CA LYS A 371 8.83 -3.07 16.88
C LYS A 371 10.06 -3.95 16.79
N CYS A 372 9.89 -5.23 17.07
CA CYS A 372 10.94 -6.22 16.88
C CYS A 372 11.24 -6.42 15.38
N PRO A 373 12.52 -6.61 15.00
CA PRO A 373 12.90 -6.89 13.62
C PRO A 373 12.61 -8.35 13.26
N GLY A 374 12.17 -8.58 12.02
CA GLY A 374 11.91 -9.93 11.50
C GLY A 374 10.76 -10.64 12.21
N VAL A 375 10.83 -11.97 12.25
CA VAL A 375 9.87 -12.82 12.97
C VAL A 375 10.36 -12.94 14.41
N ALA A 376 9.91 -12.01 15.25
CA ALA A 376 10.35 -11.89 16.63
C ALA A 376 9.23 -11.33 17.52
N TYR A 377 9.30 -11.63 18.81
CA TYR A 377 8.34 -11.15 19.81
C TYR A 377 9.04 -10.40 20.94
N VAL A 378 8.27 -9.59 21.66
CA VAL A 378 8.76 -8.84 22.82
C VAL A 378 8.77 -9.75 24.04
N SER A 379 9.94 -9.93 24.65
CA SER A 379 10.11 -10.69 25.90
C SER A 379 10.41 -9.80 27.10
N GLY A 380 10.65 -8.51 26.86
CA GLY A 380 11.01 -7.54 27.88
C GLY A 380 10.90 -6.10 27.40
N LEU A 381 10.91 -5.18 28.36
CA LEU A 381 10.79 -3.76 28.11
C LEU A 381 11.72 -3.00 29.05
N GLN A 382 12.20 -1.87 28.56
CA GLN A 382 12.93 -0.86 29.32
C GLN A 382 12.39 0.49 28.89
N CYS A 383 12.41 1.46 29.80
CA CYS A 383 12.30 2.86 29.42
C CYS A 383 13.38 3.71 30.05
N SER A 384 13.51 4.92 29.53
CA SER A 384 14.41 5.95 30.02
C SER A 384 13.89 7.34 29.63
N GLY A 385 14.63 8.38 30.01
CA GLY A 385 14.23 9.76 29.76
C GLY A 385 13.21 10.26 30.79
N ARG A 386 12.76 11.50 30.60
CA ARG A 386 11.82 12.13 31.53
C ARG A 386 10.42 11.62 31.20
N TYR A 387 9.67 11.19 32.22
CA TYR A 387 8.37 10.53 32.02
C TYR A 387 8.44 9.21 31.26
N CYS A 388 9.59 8.51 31.28
CA CYS A 388 9.70 7.18 30.67
C CYS A 388 9.30 7.19 29.17
N ASP A 389 9.56 8.31 28.49
CA ASP A 389 9.14 8.62 27.13
C ASP A 389 9.90 7.80 26.08
N ASN A 390 11.15 7.43 26.39
CA ASN A 390 11.99 6.63 25.53
C ASN A 390 11.86 5.16 25.88
N LEU A 391 11.22 4.37 25.02
CA LEU A 391 11.01 2.94 25.18
C LEU A 391 12.06 2.13 24.41
N ARG A 392 12.38 0.94 24.94
CA ARG A 392 13.18 -0.09 24.26
C ARG A 392 12.53 -1.45 24.44
N LEU A 393 12.52 -2.24 23.38
CA LEU A 393 11.96 -3.60 23.40
C LEU A 393 13.08 -4.64 23.40
N ARG A 394 12.95 -5.64 24.27
CA ARG A 394 13.77 -6.85 24.20
C ARG A 394 13.06 -7.84 23.28
N CYS A 395 13.70 -8.14 22.15
CA CYS A 395 13.16 -8.95 21.08
C CYS A 395 13.82 -10.32 21.05
N GLN A 396 13.01 -11.38 21.16
CA GLN A 396 13.45 -12.75 20.97
C GLN A 396 13.09 -13.21 19.56
N GLN A 397 14.08 -13.74 18.84
CA GLN A 397 13.87 -14.28 17.50
C GLN A 397 13.36 -15.71 17.60
N THR A 398 12.47 -16.07 16.69
CA THR A 398 12.12 -17.46 16.43
C THR A 398 13.09 -18.01 15.39
N GLU A 399 13.46 -19.29 15.51
CA GLU A 399 14.31 -19.97 14.53
C GLU A 399 13.62 -20.14 13.16
#